data_AF-A0A4R0NQW4-F1
#
_entry.id   AF-A0A4R0NQW4-F1
#
_cell.length_a   1.000
_cell.length_b   1.000
_cell.length_c   1.000
_cell.angle_alpha   90.00
_cell.angle_beta   90.00
_cell.angle_gamma   90.00
#
_symmetry.space_group_name_H-M   'P 1'
#
loop_
_entity.id
_entity.type
_entity.pdbx_description
1 polymer ?
#
loop_
_entity_poly.entity_id
_entity_poly.type
_entity_poly.pdbx_seq_one_letter_code
_entity_poly.pdbx_strand_id
1 'polypeptide(L)'
;MAILKGGILGGGYIRFGKSYIKMKSKKKKKKASDKQVEARKRMSVAVKFINTTKTFVAIGFAQSGARKRRTAYADAVSHQILYGLKGEYPTVCIFQ
;
A
#
# COMPACT_ATOMS: atom_id res chain seq x y z
N MET A 1 8.57 22.42 18.58
CA MET A 1 7.82 21.18 18.29
C MET A 1 6.36 21.40 18.68
N ALA A 2 5.43 21.45 17.74
CA ALA A 2 4.01 21.62 18.06
C ALA A 2 3.42 20.30 18.57
N ILE A 3 3.00 20.26 19.83
CA ILE A 3 2.33 19.12 20.46
C ILE A 3 0.87 19.51 20.64
N LEU A 4 -0.01 18.98 19.78
CA LEU A 4 -1.45 19.04 20.03
C LEU A 4 -1.85 17.84 20.91
N LYS A 5 -2.83 18.10 21.78
CA LYS A 5 -3.40 17.22 22.82
C LYS A 5 -3.73 15.82 22.24
N GLY A 6 -2.76 14.89 22.26
CA GLY A 6 -2.99 13.50 21.83
C GLY A 6 -1.86 12.78 21.07
N GLY A 7 -0.79 13.44 20.63
CA GLY A 7 0.33 12.70 20.02
C GLY A 7 1.46 13.53 19.41
N ILE A 8 2.62 12.88 19.24
CA ILE A 8 3.80 13.42 18.57
C ILE A 8 3.57 13.45 17.05
N LEU A 9 3.70 14.62 16.41
CA LEU A 9 3.66 14.75 14.95
C LEU A 9 4.82 13.96 14.31
N GLY A 10 4.51 13.20 13.25
CA GLY A 10 5.51 12.58 12.37
C GLY A 10 5.90 13.52 11.22
N GLY A 11 6.75 13.04 10.30
CA GLY A 11 7.16 13.82 9.12
C GLY A 11 5.98 14.22 8.22
N GLY A 12 6.07 15.41 7.63
CA GLY A 12 5.09 15.95 6.68
C GLY A 12 5.39 15.57 5.23
N TYR A 13 4.38 15.61 4.36
CA TYR A 13 4.53 15.42 2.92
C TYR A 13 3.52 16.27 2.13
N ILE A 14 3.85 16.59 0.89
CA ILE A 14 2.97 17.33 -0.04
C ILE A 14 2.25 16.32 -0.93
N ARG A 15 0.92 16.42 -1.03
CA ARG A 15 0.11 15.61 -1.94
C ARG A 15 -0.91 16.51 -2.64
N PHE A 16 -0.94 16.47 -3.98
CA PHE A 16 -1.81 17.33 -4.80
C PHE A 16 -1.71 18.83 -4.43
N GLY A 17 -0.50 19.33 -4.19
CA GLY A 17 -0.26 20.74 -3.83
C GLY A 17 -0.67 21.12 -2.40
N LYS A 18 -1.20 20.19 -1.59
CA LYS A 18 -1.56 20.44 -0.19
C LYS A 18 -0.56 19.79 0.76
N SER A 19 -0.19 20.49 1.83
CA SER A 19 0.69 19.97 2.89
C SER A 19 -0.11 19.13 3.89
N TYR A 20 0.33 17.89 4.12
CA TYR A 20 -0.25 16.98 5.10
C TYR A 20 0.76 16.65 6.20
N ILE A 21 0.31 16.65 7.44
CA ILE A 21 1.11 16.20 8.59
C ILE A 21 0.64 14.80 8.99
N LYS A 22 1.56 13.84 9.04
CA LYS A 22 1.24 12.46 9.44
C LYS A 22 1.36 12.33 10.95
N MET A 23 0.34 11.84 11.63
CA MET A 23 0.48 11.43 13.03
C MET A 23 1.31 10.15 13.12
N LYS A 24 2.15 10.03 14.17
CA LYS A 24 2.83 8.77 14.46
C LYS A 24 1.80 7.69 14.79
N SER A 25 1.90 6.54 14.12
CA SER A 25 0.99 5.42 14.36
C SER A 25 1.35 4.74 15.68
N LYS A 26 0.34 4.44 16.52
CA LYS A 26 0.55 3.70 17.78
C LYS A 26 0.80 2.22 17.47
N LYS A 27 1.88 1.65 18.01
CA LYS A 27 2.13 0.20 17.94
C LYS A 27 1.02 -0.52 18.72
N LYS A 28 0.39 -1.52 18.10
CA LYS A 28 -0.62 -2.36 18.77
C LYS A 28 0.11 -3.43 19.61
N LYS A 29 -0.36 -3.66 20.85
CA LYS A 29 0.17 -4.72 21.75
C LYS A 29 -0.27 -6.13 21.35
N LYS A 30 -1.43 -6.27 20.69
CA LYS A 30 -1.99 -7.56 20.27
C LYS A 30 -1.25 -8.11 19.04
N LYS A 31 -0.99 -9.42 19.04
CA LYS A 31 -0.47 -10.14 17.85
C LYS A 31 -1.49 -10.07 16.71
N ALA A 32 -0.99 -10.11 15.47
CA ALA A 32 -1.83 -10.12 14.28
C ALA A 32 -2.52 -11.49 14.14
N SER A 33 -3.78 -11.50 13.74
CA SER A 33 -4.51 -12.73 13.37
C SER A 33 -3.93 -13.33 12.09
N ASP A 34 -4.07 -14.64 11.90
CA ASP A 34 -3.57 -15.34 10.71
C ASP A 34 -4.11 -14.75 9.40
N LYS A 35 -5.39 -14.35 9.36
CA LYS A 35 -5.97 -13.62 8.20
C LYS A 35 -5.26 -12.29 7.93
N GLN A 36 -4.81 -11.59 8.97
CA GLN A 36 -4.04 -10.35 8.83
C GLN A 36 -2.61 -10.63 8.36
N VAL A 37 -2.02 -11.75 8.78
CA VAL A 37 -0.68 -12.17 8.34
C VAL A 37 -0.71 -12.56 6.87
N GLU A 38 -1.73 -13.31 6.45
CA GLU A 38 -1.98 -13.66 5.05
C GLU A 38 -2.12 -12.42 4.17
N ALA A 39 -3.00 -11.48 4.55
CA ALA A 39 -3.21 -10.25 3.81
C ALA A 39 -1.91 -9.43 3.66
N ARG A 40 -1.08 -9.39 4.73
CA ARG A 40 0.24 -8.72 4.68
C ARG A 40 1.22 -9.44 3.76
N LYS A 41 1.24 -10.78 3.72
CA LYS A 41 2.11 -11.52 2.79
C LYS A 41 1.68 -11.30 1.35
N ARG A 42 0.38 -11.39 1.03
CA ARG A 42 -0.14 -11.10 -0.33
C ARG A 42 0.24 -9.68 -0.78
N MET A 43 0.07 -8.69 0.09
CA MET A 43 0.49 -7.32 -0.17
C MET A 43 2.01 -7.21 -0.42
N SER A 44 2.83 -7.89 0.40
CA SER A 44 4.29 -7.88 0.25
C SER A 44 4.74 -8.41 -1.11
N VAL A 45 4.14 -9.52 -1.55
CA VAL A 45 4.42 -10.12 -2.87
C VAL A 45 4.03 -9.17 -4.00
N ALA A 46 2.81 -8.63 -3.97
CA ALA A 46 2.33 -7.69 -4.99
C ALA A 46 3.21 -6.43 -5.07
N VAL A 47 3.60 -5.88 -3.92
CA VAL A 47 4.49 -4.71 -3.85
C VAL A 47 5.88 -5.01 -4.41
N LYS A 48 6.47 -6.18 -4.08
CA LYS A 48 7.77 -6.57 -4.64
C LYS A 48 7.72 -6.67 -6.17
N PHE A 49 6.70 -7.32 -6.70
CA PHE A 49 6.52 -7.48 -8.15
C PHE A 49 6.30 -6.15 -8.87
N ILE A 50 5.51 -5.23 -8.29
CA ILE A 50 5.24 -3.95 -8.94
C ILE A 50 6.42 -3.00 -8.82
N ASN A 51 7.22 -3.12 -7.76
CA ASN A 51 8.44 -2.33 -7.63
C ASN A 51 9.46 -2.64 -8.75
N THR A 52 9.56 -3.89 -9.22
CA THR A 52 10.45 -4.23 -10.34
C THR A 52 9.95 -3.70 -11.68
N THR A 53 8.64 -3.49 -11.83
CA THR A 53 7.98 -3.06 -13.09
C THR A 53 7.41 -1.63 -13.02
N LYS A 54 7.81 -0.85 -12.02
CA LYS A 54 7.17 0.41 -11.62
C LYS A 54 7.08 1.45 -12.75
N THR A 55 8.09 1.52 -13.61
CA THR A 55 8.13 2.42 -14.77
C THR A 55 7.04 2.10 -15.80
N PHE A 56 6.83 0.82 -16.10
CA PHE A 56 5.79 0.37 -17.05
C PHE A 56 4.39 0.53 -16.46
N VAL A 57 4.25 0.23 -15.18
CA VAL A 57 2.98 0.36 -14.45
C VAL A 57 2.51 1.82 -14.38
N ALA A 58 3.43 2.77 -14.25
CA ALA A 58 3.08 4.19 -14.25
C ALA A 58 2.42 4.62 -15.56
N ILE A 59 2.87 4.08 -16.71
CA ILE A 59 2.31 4.39 -18.03
C ILE A 59 0.91 3.78 -18.18
N GLY A 60 0.75 2.49 -17.86
CA GLY A 60 -0.53 1.78 -18.04
C GLY A 60 -1.64 2.21 -17.06
N PHE A 61 -1.28 2.61 -15.83
CA PHE A 61 -2.24 3.00 -14.80
C PHE A 61 -2.38 4.52 -14.60
N ALA A 62 -1.63 5.35 -15.33
CA ALA A 62 -1.74 6.82 -15.25
C ALA A 62 -3.18 7.30 -15.50
N GLN A 63 -3.85 6.71 -16.49
CA GLN A 63 -5.21 7.11 -16.88
C GLN A 63 -6.28 6.62 -15.88
N SER A 64 -6.07 5.47 -15.24
CA SER A 64 -6.97 4.89 -14.24
C SER A 64 -6.90 5.63 -12.89
N GLY A 65 -5.68 5.99 -12.45
CA GLY A 65 -5.45 6.69 -11.18
C GLY A 65 -5.95 8.15 -11.17
N ALA A 66 -5.89 8.83 -12.33
CA ALA A 66 -6.31 10.22 -12.47
C ALA A 66 -7.77 10.47 -12.05
N ARG A 67 -8.68 9.53 -12.34
CA ARG A 67 -10.11 9.68 -12.01
C ARG A 67 -10.43 9.42 -10.53
N LYS A 68 -9.59 8.67 -9.80
CA LYS A 68 -9.92 8.17 -8.44
C LYS A 68 -9.11 8.80 -7.30
N ARG A 69 -8.33 9.86 -7.56
CA ARG A 69 -7.37 10.46 -6.59
C ARG A 69 -6.38 9.43 -6.01
N ARG A 70 -6.14 8.32 -6.71
CA ARG A 70 -5.20 7.25 -6.34
C ARG A 70 -3.98 7.33 -7.26
N THR A 71 -2.82 6.92 -6.75
CA THR A 71 -1.61 6.87 -7.58
C THR A 71 -1.69 5.64 -8.48
N ALA A 72 -1.16 5.74 -9.70
CA ALA A 72 -1.09 4.62 -10.65
C ALA A 72 -0.50 3.34 -10.00
N TYR A 73 0.52 3.52 -9.17
CA TYR A 73 1.12 2.46 -8.36
C TYR A 73 0.14 1.78 -7.41
N ALA A 74 -0.69 2.55 -6.68
CA ALA A 74 -1.64 1.98 -5.72
C ALA A 74 -2.74 1.18 -6.41
N ASP A 75 -3.18 1.61 -7.59
CA ASP A 75 -4.18 0.89 -8.37
C ASP A 75 -3.62 -0.40 -8.98
N ALA A 76 -2.37 -0.40 -9.44
CA ALA A 76 -1.71 -1.61 -9.91
C ALA A 76 -1.54 -2.64 -8.79
N VAL A 77 -1.15 -2.22 -7.59
CA VAL A 77 -1.05 -3.11 -6.42
C VAL A 77 -2.41 -3.72 -6.08
N SER A 78 -3.46 -2.90 -6.11
CA SER A 78 -4.83 -3.39 -5.90
C SER A 78 -5.24 -4.41 -6.96
N HIS A 79 -4.92 -4.14 -8.23
CA HIS A 79 -5.27 -5.03 -9.34
C HIS A 79 -4.54 -6.37 -9.22
N GLN A 80 -3.25 -6.35 -8.89
CA GLN A 80 -2.45 -7.57 -8.72
C GLN A 80 -2.95 -8.43 -7.55
N ILE A 81 -3.37 -7.81 -6.45
CA ILE A 81 -3.91 -8.55 -5.29
C ILE A 81 -5.26 -9.19 -5.61
N LEU A 82 -6.11 -8.51 -6.39
CA LEU A 82 -7.46 -9.00 -6.70
C LEU A 82 -7.46 -10.07 -7.79
N TYR A 83 -6.61 -9.94 -8.80
CA TYR A 83 -6.68 -10.77 -9.99
C TYR A 83 -5.41 -11.61 -10.24
N GLY A 84 -4.24 -11.11 -9.84
CA GLY A 84 -2.94 -11.71 -10.18
C GLY A 84 -2.37 -12.67 -9.12
N LEU A 85 -2.98 -12.78 -7.95
CA LEU A 85 -2.55 -13.73 -6.91
C LEU A 85 -3.60 -14.82 -6.72
N LYS A 86 -3.19 -16.08 -6.94
CA LYS A 86 -3.98 -17.28 -6.65
C LYS A 86 -3.24 -18.12 -5.60
N GLY A 87 -3.99 -18.87 -4.79
CA GLY A 87 -3.43 -19.79 -3.78
C GLY A 87 -3.73 -19.41 -2.32
N GLU A 88 -3.56 -20.40 -1.44
CA GLU A 88 -3.78 -20.29 -0.01
C GLU A 88 -2.47 -20.05 0.73
N TYR A 89 -2.53 -19.20 1.76
CA TYR A 89 -1.41 -19.05 2.68
C TYR A 89 -1.17 -20.37 3.44
N PRO A 90 0.10 -20.80 3.66
CA PRO A 90 1.36 -20.11 3.38
C PRO A 90 1.92 -20.32 1.96
N THR A 91 1.30 -21.19 1.17
CA THR A 91 1.74 -21.62 -0.16
C THR A 91 1.20 -20.68 -1.24
N VAL A 92 1.65 -19.42 -1.24
CA VAL A 92 1.25 -18.47 -2.28
C VAL A 92 2.06 -18.76 -3.56
N CYS A 93 1.53 -19.59 -4.45
CA CYS A 93 2.07 -19.83 -5.78
C CYS A 93 1.71 -18.67 -6.71
N ILE A 94 2.70 -17.96 -7.23
CA ILE A 94 2.50 -16.84 -8.16
C ILE A 94 2.43 -17.43 -9.57
N PHE A 95 1.23 -17.71 -10.09
CA PHE A 95 1.05 -18.03 -11.50
C PHE A 95 -0.25 -17.43 -12.05
N GLN A 96 -0.09 -16.65 -13.12
CA GLN A 96 -1.07 -16.45 -14.18
C GLN A 96 -0.30 -16.27 -15.50
#